data_AF-A0A9E4E5R7-F1
#
_entry.id   AF-A0A9E4E5R7-F1
#
_cell.length_a   1.000
_cell.length_b   1.000
_cell.length_c   1.000
_cell.angle_alpha   90.00
_cell.angle_beta   90.00
_cell.angle_gamma   90.00
#
_symmetry.space_group_name_H-M   'P 1'
#
loop_
_entity.id
_entity.type
_entity.pdbx_description
1 polymer ?
#
loop_
_entity_poly.entity_id
_entity_poly.type
_entity_poly.pdbx_seq_one_letter_code
_entity_poly.pdbx_strand_id
1 'polypeptide(L)'
;MSDQPVTWPRVKELLEKSMAAWEAKHGPPAPGIHEYYWDTPQDLAASSPYRRKLIEPGKPGRETHLVTFLRKGVGMIPRMPRGGPFLTEDEIAEIERWIDAGMPE
;
A
#
# COMPACT_ATOMS: atom_id res chain seq x y z
N MET A 1 14.13 -13.79 15.69
CA MET A 1 13.24 -13.00 14.82
C MET A 1 12.87 -13.94 13.69
N SER A 2 11.58 -14.23 13.50
CA SER A 2 11.15 -15.22 12.52
C SER A 2 11.57 -14.76 11.13
N ASP A 3 12.50 -15.50 10.52
CA ASP A 3 13.20 -15.18 9.27
C ASP A 3 12.37 -15.54 8.03
N GLN A 4 11.03 -15.45 8.15
CA GLN A 4 10.16 -15.76 7.03
C GLN A 4 10.03 -14.54 6.13
N PRO A 5 10.22 -14.71 4.81
CA PRO A 5 10.00 -13.63 3.86
C PRO A 5 8.55 -13.17 3.95
N VAL A 6 8.35 -11.85 3.94
CA VAL A 6 7.02 -11.26 3.78
C VAL A 6 6.54 -11.61 2.36
N THR A 7 5.33 -12.12 2.22
CA THR A 7 4.74 -12.53 0.93
C THR A 7 3.45 -11.76 0.62
N TRP A 8 2.91 -11.95 -0.58
CA TRP A 8 1.73 -11.22 -1.05
C TRP A 8 0.51 -11.32 -0.12
N PRO A 9 0.11 -12.51 0.39
CA PRO A 9 -1.01 -12.63 1.34
C PRO A 9 -0.87 -11.69 2.54
N ARG A 10 0.35 -11.51 3.06
CA ARG A 10 0.59 -10.62 4.20
C ARG A 10 0.45 -9.15 3.82
N VAL A 11 0.99 -8.75 2.67
CA VAL A 11 0.83 -7.36 2.18
C VAL A 11 -0.62 -7.05 1.87
N LYS A 12 -1.34 -7.99 1.24
CA LYS A 12 -2.78 -7.87 0.96
C LYS A 12 -3.57 -7.68 2.26
N GLU A 13 -3.30 -8.49 3.28
CA GLU A 13 -3.92 -8.36 4.61
C GLU A 13 -3.74 -6.95 5.20
N LEU A 14 -2.54 -6.39 5.15
CA LEU A 14 -2.26 -5.04 5.68
C LEU A 14 -3.05 -3.95 4.93
N LEU A 15 -3.08 -4.03 3.60
CA LEU A 15 -3.80 -3.07 2.76
C LEU A 15 -5.31 -3.17 2.98
N GLU A 16 -5.85 -4.39 3.01
CA GLU A 16 -7.27 -4.66 3.27
C GLU A 16 -7.70 -4.24 4.67
N LYS A 17 -6.88 -4.51 5.69
CA LYS A 17 -7.09 -4.01 7.06
C LYS A 17 -7.22 -2.49 7.07
N SER A 18 -6.31 -1.78 6.38
CA SER A 18 -6.34 -0.33 6.32
C SER A 18 -7.59 0.19 5.61
N MET A 19 -8.01 -0.45 4.53
CA MET A 19 -9.21 -0.09 3.77
C MET A 19 -10.50 -0.37 4.55
N ALA A 20 -10.61 -1.54 5.18
CA ALA A 20 -11.75 -1.90 6.01
C ALA A 20 -11.92 -0.93 7.20
N ALA A 21 -10.82 -0.54 7.84
CA ALA A 21 -10.86 0.42 8.93
C ALA A 21 -11.23 1.84 8.46
N TRP A 22 -10.83 2.22 7.25
CA TRP A 22 -11.27 3.48 6.63
C TRP A 22 -12.76 3.45 6.30
N GLU A 23 -13.25 2.38 5.67
CA GLU A 23 -14.65 2.20 5.29
C GLU A 23 -15.58 2.17 6.52
N ALA A 24 -15.16 1.52 7.61
CA ALA A 24 -15.89 1.53 8.87
C ALA A 24 -16.11 2.95 9.45
N LYS A 25 -15.19 3.88 9.15
CA LYS A 25 -15.23 5.27 9.65
C LYS A 25 -15.91 6.24 8.67
N HIS A 26 -15.71 6.03 7.37
CA HIS A 26 -16.10 6.97 6.32
C HIS A 26 -17.30 6.50 5.48
N GLY A 27 -17.72 5.26 5.65
CA GLY A 27 -18.68 4.59 4.77
C GLY A 27 -18.00 4.00 3.53
N PRO A 28 -18.78 3.29 2.69
CA PRO A 28 -18.25 2.68 1.49
C PRO A 28 -17.69 3.75 0.55
N PRO A 29 -16.61 3.43 -0.17
CA PRO A 29 -16.07 4.36 -1.15
C PRO A 29 -17.10 4.67 -2.23
N ALA A 30 -17.07 5.91 -2.73
CA ALA A 30 -17.86 6.26 -3.90
C ALA A 30 -17.42 5.40 -5.11
N PRO A 31 -18.37 4.92 -5.94
CA PRO A 31 -18.05 4.15 -7.13
C PRO A 31 -17.02 4.87 -8.00
N GLY A 32 -15.95 4.16 -8.40
CA GLY A 32 -14.88 4.69 -9.26
C GLY A 32 -13.87 5.62 -8.59
N ILE A 33 -13.94 5.84 -7.27
CA ILE A 33 -12.96 6.70 -6.53
C ILE A 33 -11.91 5.87 -5.77
N HIS A 34 -12.25 4.64 -5.35
CA HIS A 34 -11.33 3.77 -4.60
C HIS A 34 -11.07 2.46 -5.35
N GLU A 35 -10.19 2.52 -6.34
CA GLU A 35 -9.63 1.35 -7.03
C GLU A 35 -8.52 0.66 -6.20
N TYR A 36 -8.51 0.83 -4.86
CA TYR A 36 -7.46 0.34 -3.95
C TYR A 36 -7.64 -1.14 -3.55
N TYR A 37 -8.27 -1.93 -4.41
CA TYR A 37 -8.42 -3.37 -4.23
C TYR A 37 -7.57 -4.06 -5.29
N TRP A 38 -6.60 -4.84 -4.84
CA TRP A 38 -5.64 -5.53 -5.69
C TRP A 38 -5.69 -7.02 -5.40
N ASP A 39 -5.76 -7.83 -6.46
CA ASP A 39 -5.81 -9.28 -6.31
C ASP A 39 -4.42 -9.91 -6.36
N THR A 40 -3.51 -9.30 -7.13
CA THR A 40 -2.13 -9.77 -7.30
C THR A 40 -1.09 -8.68 -7.00
N PRO A 41 0.17 -9.04 -6.73
CA PRO A 41 1.29 -8.10 -6.66
C PRO A 41 1.40 -7.20 -7.91
N GLN A 42 1.10 -7.76 -9.07
CA GLN A 42 1.20 -7.07 -10.36
C GLN A 42 0.09 -6.03 -10.52
N ASP A 43 -1.12 -6.29 -10.01
CA ASP A 43 -2.21 -5.31 -9.99
C ASP A 43 -1.84 -4.10 -9.12
N LEU A 44 -1.28 -4.36 -7.94
CA LEU A 44 -0.77 -3.31 -7.05
C LEU A 44 0.36 -2.54 -7.72
N ALA A 45 1.32 -3.24 -8.32
CA ALA A 45 2.46 -2.61 -8.98
C ALA A 45 2.07 -1.78 -10.21
N ALA A 46 1.08 -2.21 -10.99
CA ALA A 46 0.59 -1.52 -12.18
C ALA A 46 -0.27 -0.30 -11.86
N SER A 47 -0.89 -0.28 -10.68
CA SER A 47 -1.77 0.80 -10.25
C SER A 47 -1.05 2.15 -10.21
N SER A 48 -1.73 3.18 -10.71
CA SER A 48 -1.14 4.50 -10.92
C SER A 48 -2.03 5.65 -10.43
N PRO A 49 -2.44 5.67 -9.15
CA PRO A 49 -3.22 6.77 -8.60
C PRO A 49 -2.44 8.08 -8.77
N TYR A 50 -3.16 9.15 -9.09
CA TYR A 50 -2.55 10.45 -9.37
C TYR A 50 -1.47 10.41 -10.48
N ARG A 51 -1.58 9.47 -11.44
CA ARG A 51 -0.60 9.22 -12.51
C ARG A 51 0.79 8.84 -12.01
N ARG A 52 0.87 8.21 -10.83
CA ARG A 52 2.11 7.76 -10.20
C ARG A 52 2.05 6.27 -9.97
N LYS A 53 2.88 5.52 -10.69
CA LYS A 53 2.99 4.07 -10.51
C LYS A 53 3.36 3.74 -9.08
N LEU A 54 2.58 2.89 -8.41
CA LEU A 54 2.75 2.60 -6.99
C LEU A 54 4.08 1.93 -6.68
N ILE A 55 4.47 0.95 -7.50
CA ILE A 55 5.74 0.23 -7.38
C ILE A 55 6.51 0.35 -8.71
N GLU A 56 7.67 0.98 -8.66
CA GLU A 56 8.54 1.19 -9.82
C GLU A 56 9.63 0.10 -9.85
N PRO A 57 9.78 -0.67 -10.95
CA PRO A 57 10.81 -1.69 -11.04
C PRO A 57 12.23 -1.14 -10.79
N GLY A 58 13.02 -1.86 -9.99
CA GLY A 58 14.40 -1.47 -9.67
C GLY A 58 14.54 -0.33 -8.66
N LYS A 59 13.43 0.18 -8.11
CA LYS A 59 13.44 1.20 -7.07
C LYS A 59 13.37 0.55 -5.68
N PRO A 60 14.17 1.00 -4.70
CA PRO A 60 14.04 0.53 -3.31
C PRO A 60 12.61 0.74 -2.79
N GLY A 61 12.09 -0.21 -2.01
CA GLY A 61 10.74 -0.23 -1.46
C GLY A 61 10.40 1.08 -0.76
N ARG A 62 11.30 1.57 0.09
CA ARG A 62 11.15 2.84 0.82
C ARG A 62 10.97 4.08 -0.07
N GLU A 63 11.41 4.01 -1.32
CA GLU A 63 11.38 5.11 -2.29
C GLU A 63 10.22 4.98 -3.28
N THR A 64 9.46 3.88 -3.22
CA THR A 64 8.26 3.69 -4.05
C THR A 64 7.15 4.67 -3.67
N HIS A 65 6.27 4.96 -4.63
CA HIS A 65 5.12 5.82 -4.37
C HIS A 65 4.16 5.17 -3.37
N LEU A 66 3.99 3.84 -3.40
CA LEU A 66 3.16 3.12 -2.42
C LEU A 66 3.57 3.46 -1.00
N VAL A 67 4.83 3.24 -0.65
CA VAL A 67 5.34 3.51 0.69
C VAL A 67 5.31 5.00 1.01
N THR A 68 5.61 5.86 0.04
CA THR A 68 5.53 7.30 0.23
C THR A 68 4.11 7.75 0.57
N PHE A 69 3.10 7.25 -0.15
CA PHE A 69 1.70 7.53 0.14
C PHE A 69 1.25 6.96 1.47
N LEU A 70 1.64 5.72 1.82
CA LEU A 70 1.27 5.09 3.08
C LEU A 70 1.93 5.74 4.30
N ARG A 71 3.10 6.36 4.15
CA ARG A 71 3.84 6.98 5.27
C ARG A 71 3.54 8.47 5.45
N LYS A 72 3.46 9.24 4.37
CA LYS A 72 3.38 10.71 4.45
C LYS A 72 2.55 11.43 3.37
N GLY A 73 2.36 10.84 2.20
CA GLY A 73 1.79 11.54 1.04
C GLY A 73 2.84 12.25 0.17
N VAL A 74 2.40 12.94 -0.89
CA VAL A 74 3.29 13.62 -1.86
C VAL A 74 2.73 14.99 -2.21
N GLY A 75 3.41 16.07 -1.78
CA GLY A 75 2.98 17.44 -2.05
C GLY A 75 1.59 17.72 -1.46
N MET A 76 0.60 18.01 -2.31
CA MET A 76 -0.79 18.21 -1.91
C MET A 76 -1.59 16.91 -1.79
N ILE A 77 -1.02 15.76 -2.18
CA ILE A 77 -1.66 14.45 -2.04
C ILE A 77 -1.47 13.98 -0.61
N PRO A 78 -2.55 13.78 0.17
CA PRO A 78 -2.45 13.36 1.56
C PRO A 78 -1.89 11.94 1.69
N ARG A 79 -1.48 11.60 2.91
CA ARG A 79 -1.20 10.22 3.31
C ARG A 79 -2.42 9.32 3.04
N MET A 80 -2.17 8.11 2.57
CA MET A 80 -3.17 7.07 2.38
C MET A 80 -3.34 6.19 3.62
N PRO A 81 -4.56 5.73 3.94
CA PRO A 81 -5.82 6.20 3.35
C PRO A 81 -6.14 7.62 3.82
N ARG A 82 -6.85 8.40 2.99
CA ARG A 82 -7.12 9.83 3.29
C ARG A 82 -7.87 9.99 4.62
N GLY A 83 -7.27 10.69 5.58
CA GLY A 83 -7.88 10.93 6.90
C GLY A 83 -7.70 9.78 7.90
N GLY A 84 -6.94 8.76 7.52
CA GLY A 84 -6.68 7.57 8.32
C GLY A 84 -7.94 6.70 8.54
N PRO A 85 -7.84 5.64 9.35
CA PRO A 85 -6.66 5.26 10.13
C PRO A 85 -5.50 4.79 9.25
N PHE A 86 -4.27 5.02 9.70
CA PHE A 86 -3.06 4.69 8.96
C PHE A 86 -2.42 3.41 9.49
N LEU A 87 -1.70 2.71 8.61
CA LEU A 87 -0.78 1.66 9.01
C LEU A 87 0.30 2.21 9.96
N THR A 88 0.73 1.35 10.88
CA THR A 88 1.86 1.59 11.78
C THR A 88 3.18 1.57 11.00
N GLU A 89 4.24 2.11 11.61
CA GLU A 89 5.56 2.11 10.96
C GLU A 89 6.09 0.69 10.72
N ASP A 90 5.84 -0.25 11.64
CA ASP A 90 6.25 -1.64 11.50
C ASP A 90 5.54 -2.35 10.34
N GLU A 91 4.24 -2.08 10.16
CA GLU A 91 3.45 -2.61 9.04
C GLU A 91 3.92 -2.01 7.70
N ILE A 92 4.27 -0.72 7.67
CA ILE A 92 4.84 -0.10 6.48
C ILE A 92 6.22 -0.71 6.17
N ALA A 93 7.02 -0.97 7.20
CA ALA A 93 8.33 -1.62 7.04
C ALA A 93 8.20 -3.06 6.52
N GLU A 94 7.12 -3.80 6.83
CA GLU A 94 6.82 -5.09 6.20
C GLU A 94 6.59 -4.95 4.70
N ILE A 95 5.81 -3.95 4.27
CA ILE A 95 5.55 -3.67 2.85
C ILE A 95 6.84 -3.27 2.13
N GLU A 96 7.68 -2.42 2.76
CA GLU A 96 9.01 -2.08 2.22
C GLU A 96 9.86 -3.32 1.96
N ARG A 97 10.00 -4.19 2.96
CA ARG A 97 10.78 -5.43 2.83
C ARG A 97 10.24 -6.36 1.75
N TRP A 98 8.91 -6.45 1.60
CA TRP A 98 8.28 -7.23 0.54
C TRP A 98 8.62 -6.69 -0.86
N ILE A 99 8.59 -5.36 -1.04
CA ILE A 99 8.99 -4.74 -2.32
C ILE A 99 10.48 -5.00 -2.59
N ASP A 100 11.34 -4.79 -1.59
CA ASP A 100 12.79 -4.99 -1.72
C ASP A 100 13.15 -6.46 -2.03
N ALA A 101 12.34 -7.41 -1.56
CA ALA A 101 12.45 -8.83 -1.87
C ALA A 101 11.95 -9.22 -3.28
N GLY A 102 11.48 -8.26 -4.07
CA GLY A 102 10.99 -8.51 -5.43
C GLY A 102 9.52 -8.94 -5.51
N MET A 103 8.72 -8.57 -4.50
CA MET A 103 7.28 -8.86 -4.42
C MET A 103 6.93 -10.36 -4.52
N PRO A 104 7.49 -11.22 -3.65
CA PRO A 104 7.17 -12.65 -3.66
C PRO A 104 5.68 -12.90 -3.36
N GLU A 105 5.13 -13.91 -4.02
CA GLU A 105 3.78 -14.46 -3.81
C GLU A 105 3.65 -15.17 -2.46
#